data_AF-A0A133VMM1-F1
#
_entry.id   AF-A0A133VMM1-F1
#
_cell.length_a   1.000
_cell.length_b   1.000
_cell.length_c   1.000
_cell.angle_alpha   90.00
_cell.angle_beta   90.00
_cell.angle_gamma   90.00
#
_symmetry.space_group_name_H-M   'P 1'
#
loop_
_entity.id
_entity.type
_entity.pdbx_description
1 polymer ?
#
loop_
_entity_poly.entity_id
_entity_poly.type
_entity_poly.pdbx_seq_one_letter_code
_entity_poly.pdbx_strand_id
1 'polypeptide(L)'
;MSSNRRFHTDSRLSENFTERGLATLTGQEPHKWGRYILKELLDNALEAVEEDSNNPHIDINIETAKAYRGWKPTEIQVHDNGAGIEEERVEKIFENIDKFGGTKRHYNLPTRGNIGNALMTILGIHGLVGNPLTVKSRDKVHEISVEEDTVSNVPKIIRDSKPVNIDGTEIVADLCIPGAEA
;
A
#
# COMPACT_ATOMS: atom_id res chain seq x y z
N MET A 1 12.00 -12.52 -40.43
CA MET A 1 12.43 -11.95 -39.15
C MET A 1 12.22 -13.01 -38.08
N SER A 2 13.30 -13.53 -37.49
CA SER A 2 13.17 -14.51 -36.40
C SER A 2 12.64 -13.79 -35.17
N SER A 3 11.50 -14.23 -34.66
CA SER A 3 10.91 -13.73 -33.43
C SER A 3 11.82 -14.12 -32.26
N ASN A 4 12.53 -13.16 -31.66
CA ASN A 4 13.35 -13.31 -30.45
C ASN A 4 12.49 -13.60 -29.21
N ARG A 5 11.71 -14.68 -29.21
CA ARG A 5 10.97 -15.15 -28.03
C ARG A 5 11.96 -15.83 -27.09
N ARG A 6 12.10 -15.30 -25.88
CA ARG A 6 12.87 -15.92 -24.81
C ARG A 6 11.95 -16.78 -23.95
N PHE A 7 12.51 -17.81 -23.33
CA PHE A 7 11.83 -18.59 -22.30
C PHE A 7 11.54 -17.67 -21.11
N HIS A 8 10.32 -17.74 -20.58
CA HIS A 8 9.84 -16.89 -19.50
C HIS A 8 9.35 -17.77 -18.33
N THR A 9 9.51 -17.27 -17.11
CA THR A 9 9.03 -17.90 -15.89
C THR A 9 8.26 -16.89 -15.07
N ASP A 10 7.03 -17.21 -14.70
CA ASP A 10 6.25 -16.40 -13.77
C ASP A 10 6.75 -16.57 -12.33
N SER A 11 6.93 -15.45 -11.64
CA SER A 11 7.22 -15.44 -10.20
C SER A 11 5.92 -15.30 -9.41
N ARG A 12 5.85 -15.83 -8.18
CA ARG A 12 4.70 -15.59 -7.28
C ARG A 12 4.47 -14.11 -6.99
N LEU A 13 5.48 -13.26 -7.17
CA LEU A 13 5.36 -11.82 -7.03
C LEU A 13 4.35 -11.24 -8.02
N SER A 14 4.25 -11.77 -9.25
CA SER A 14 3.28 -11.23 -10.23
C SER A 14 1.84 -11.42 -9.77
N GLU A 15 1.53 -12.48 -9.02
CA GLU A 15 0.19 -12.70 -8.46
C GLU A 15 -0.22 -11.59 -7.49
N ASN A 16 0.72 -10.96 -6.79
CA ASN A 16 0.47 -9.82 -5.88
C ASN A 16 0.01 -8.56 -6.62
N PHE A 17 0.09 -8.53 -7.95
CA PHE A 17 -0.31 -7.41 -8.81
C PHE A 17 -1.37 -7.83 -9.84
N THR A 18 -2.13 -8.88 -9.53
CA THR A 18 -3.31 -9.27 -10.32
C THR A 18 -4.57 -9.13 -9.48
N GLU A 19 -5.71 -8.83 -10.10
CA GLU A 19 -6.98 -8.73 -9.37
C GLU A 19 -7.31 -10.01 -8.59
N ARG A 20 -7.10 -11.18 -9.20
CA ARG A 20 -7.37 -12.48 -8.59
C ARG A 20 -6.45 -12.76 -7.40
N GLY A 21 -5.15 -12.49 -7.54
CA GLY A 21 -4.20 -12.70 -6.46
C GLY A 21 -4.43 -11.74 -5.30
N LEU A 22 -4.69 -10.46 -5.59
CA LEU A 22 -5.06 -9.47 -4.57
C LEU A 22 -6.38 -9.81 -3.88
N ALA A 23 -7.40 -10.28 -4.60
CA ALA A 23 -8.64 -10.73 -3.97
C ALA A 23 -8.41 -11.91 -3.01
N THR A 24 -7.48 -12.80 -3.35
CA THR A 24 -7.07 -13.93 -2.49
C THR A 24 -6.31 -13.45 -1.25
N LEU A 25 -5.35 -12.54 -1.42
CA LEU A 25 -4.51 -12.03 -0.33
C LEU A 25 -5.25 -11.11 0.65
N THR A 26 -6.19 -10.32 0.13
CA THR A 26 -7.01 -9.40 0.93
C THR A 26 -8.27 -10.06 1.48
N GLY A 27 -8.72 -11.17 0.87
CA GLY A 27 -10.02 -11.78 1.13
C GLY A 27 -11.19 -10.89 0.70
N GLN A 28 -10.95 -9.89 -0.15
CA GLN A 28 -11.95 -8.90 -0.58
C GLN A 28 -12.02 -8.79 -2.10
N GLU A 29 -13.23 -8.64 -2.60
CA GLU A 29 -13.49 -8.31 -4.01
C GLU A 29 -12.95 -6.90 -4.36
N PRO A 30 -12.56 -6.64 -5.62
CA PRO A 30 -11.96 -5.36 -6.03
C PRO A 30 -12.78 -4.12 -5.61
N HIS A 31 -14.10 -4.17 -5.73
CA HIS A 31 -15.00 -3.07 -5.34
C HIS A 31 -15.02 -2.78 -3.83
N LYS A 32 -14.41 -3.63 -2.99
CA LYS A 32 -14.27 -3.46 -1.54
C LYS A 32 -12.87 -3.03 -1.11
N TRP A 33 -11.90 -2.94 -2.02
CA TRP A 33 -10.51 -2.64 -1.67
C TRP A 33 -10.33 -1.29 -0.97
N GLY A 34 -11.10 -0.26 -1.31
CA GLY A 34 -11.05 0.99 -0.54
C GLY A 34 -11.36 0.79 0.96
N ARG A 35 -12.32 -0.08 1.31
CA ARG A 35 -12.60 -0.41 2.72
C ARG A 35 -11.48 -1.22 3.37
N TYR A 36 -10.89 -2.13 2.61
CA TYR A 36 -9.73 -2.90 3.06
C TYR A 36 -8.55 -1.97 3.37
N ILE A 37 -8.19 -1.08 2.44
CA ILE A 37 -7.12 -0.10 2.61
C ILE A 37 -7.34 0.74 3.86
N LEU A 38 -8.53 1.35 4.01
CA LEU A 38 -8.85 2.14 5.20
C LEU A 38 -8.67 1.34 6.49
N LYS A 39 -9.16 0.09 6.53
CA LYS A 39 -9.03 -0.78 7.70
C LYS A 39 -7.56 -1.07 8.03
N GLU A 40 -6.74 -1.41 7.03
CA GLU A 40 -5.34 -1.74 7.26
C GLU A 40 -4.51 -0.51 7.67
N LEU A 41 -4.76 0.65 7.06
CA LEU A 41 -4.08 1.90 7.44
C LEU A 41 -4.48 2.33 8.85
N LEU A 42 -5.77 2.24 9.19
CA LEU A 42 -6.26 2.57 10.54
C LEU A 42 -5.72 1.61 11.60
N ASP A 43 -5.65 0.30 11.31
CA ASP A 43 -5.05 -0.66 12.23
C ASP A 43 -3.57 -0.31 12.50
N ASN A 44 -2.79 0.07 11.48
CA ASN A 44 -1.39 0.48 11.66
C ASN A 44 -1.27 1.79 12.45
N ALA A 45 -2.12 2.78 12.15
CA ALA A 45 -2.13 4.07 12.84
C ALA A 45 -2.46 3.90 14.33
N LEU A 46 -3.47 3.08 14.66
CA LEU A 46 -3.84 2.76 16.05
C LEU A 46 -2.67 2.14 16.81
N GLU A 47 -1.97 1.19 16.20
CA GLU A 47 -0.80 0.58 16.83
C GLU A 47 0.32 1.59 17.07
N ALA A 48 0.59 2.47 16.10
CA ALA A 48 1.65 3.47 16.22
C ALA A 48 1.39 4.45 17.37
N VAL A 49 0.14 4.89 17.55
CA VAL A 49 -0.19 5.84 18.62
C VAL A 49 -0.35 5.17 19.99
N GLU A 50 -0.78 3.91 20.03
CA GLU A 50 -0.86 3.12 21.27
C GLU A 50 0.52 2.85 21.88
N GLU A 51 1.56 2.70 21.04
CA GLU A 51 2.92 2.40 21.48
C GLU A 51 3.69 3.65 21.96
N ASP A 52 3.41 4.86 21.44
CA ASP A 52 4.31 6.01 21.60
C ASP A 52 3.65 7.39 21.84
N SER A 53 2.31 7.49 21.92
CA SER A 53 1.62 8.77 22.11
C SER A 53 0.89 8.88 23.45
N ASN A 54 1.23 9.91 24.24
CA ASN A 54 0.50 10.25 25.47
C ASN A 54 -0.86 10.93 25.21
N ASN A 55 -1.12 11.36 23.97
CA ASN A 55 -2.38 11.94 23.51
C ASN A 55 -2.65 11.48 22.07
N PRO A 56 -3.11 10.23 21.89
CA PRO A 56 -3.23 9.60 20.58
C PRO A 56 -4.23 10.37 19.69
N HIS A 57 -3.80 10.68 18.47
CA HIS A 57 -4.59 11.38 17.47
C HIS A 57 -4.44 10.68 16.12
N ILE A 58 -5.57 10.50 15.43
CA ILE A 58 -5.61 9.94 14.07
C ILE A 58 -6.58 10.78 13.25
N ASP A 59 -6.09 11.36 12.17
CA ASP A 59 -6.89 12.04 11.16
C ASP A 59 -7.17 11.10 9.99
N ILE A 60 -8.43 11.08 9.54
CA ILE A 60 -8.86 10.28 8.40
C ILE A 60 -9.58 11.20 7.43
N ASN A 61 -9.07 11.29 6.20
CA ASN A 61 -9.73 11.96 5.09
C ASN A 61 -10.04 10.94 3.99
N ILE A 62 -11.27 10.99 3.46
CA ILE A 62 -11.73 10.08 2.41
C ILE A 62 -12.43 10.90 1.35
N GLU A 63 -11.82 10.99 0.17
CA GLU A 63 -12.49 11.52 -1.00
C GLU A 63 -13.31 10.42 -1.67
N THR A 64 -14.47 10.79 -2.22
CA THR A 64 -15.35 9.82 -2.88
C THR A 64 -15.90 10.36 -4.20
N ALA A 65 -16.13 9.44 -5.14
CA ALA A 65 -16.82 9.73 -6.38
C ALA A 65 -18.01 8.79 -6.58
N LYS A 66 -18.97 9.24 -7.39
CA LYS A 66 -20.12 8.45 -7.78
C LYS A 66 -19.67 7.25 -8.62
N ALA A 67 -20.23 6.09 -8.35
CA ALA A 67 -20.04 4.86 -9.08
C ALA A 67 -21.40 4.24 -9.47
N TYR A 68 -21.38 3.21 -10.30
CA TYR A 68 -22.60 2.51 -10.75
C TYR A 68 -23.50 2.04 -9.59
N ARG A 69 -22.90 1.69 -8.44
CA ARG A 69 -23.61 1.29 -7.21
C ARG A 69 -23.19 2.13 -6.00
N GLY A 70 -23.51 3.41 -6.02
CA GLY A 70 -23.32 4.31 -4.86
C GLY A 70 -22.05 5.15 -4.98
N TRP A 71 -21.31 5.27 -3.89
CA TRP A 71 -20.07 6.03 -3.81
C TRP A 71 -18.90 5.09 -3.60
N LYS A 72 -17.78 5.38 -4.26
CA LYS A 72 -16.51 4.67 -4.06
C LYS A 72 -15.45 5.66 -3.55
N PRO A 73 -14.54 5.23 -2.65
CA PRO A 73 -13.36 6.01 -2.32
C PRO A 73 -12.52 6.26 -3.57
N THR A 74 -12.05 7.49 -3.73
CA THR A 74 -11.09 7.91 -4.76
C THR A 74 -9.74 8.25 -4.16
N GLU A 75 -9.71 8.69 -2.90
CA GLU A 75 -8.50 8.86 -2.12
C GLU A 75 -8.80 8.47 -0.67
N ILE A 76 -7.84 7.82 -0.01
CA ILE A 76 -7.88 7.54 1.42
C ILE A 76 -6.58 8.04 2.02
N GLN A 77 -6.69 8.95 2.97
CA GLN A 77 -5.57 9.48 3.74
C GLN A 77 -5.78 9.14 5.22
N VAL A 78 -4.76 8.56 5.84
CA VAL A 78 -4.71 8.31 7.28
C VAL A 78 -3.42 8.90 7.82
N HIS A 79 -3.55 9.80 8.78
CA HIS A 79 -2.43 10.41 9.51
C HIS A 79 -2.52 10.08 10.99
N ASP A 80 -1.41 9.72 11.60
CA ASP A 80 -1.26 9.46 13.03
C ASP A 80 -0.14 10.30 13.64
N ASN A 81 -0.25 10.61 14.93
CA ASN A 81 0.77 11.35 15.68
C ASN A 81 1.73 10.44 16.48
N GLY A 82 1.97 9.21 16.01
CA GLY A 82 2.86 8.24 16.66
C GLY A 82 4.34 8.48 16.37
N ALA A 83 5.15 7.44 16.54
CA ALA A 83 6.62 7.48 16.39
C ALA A 83 7.12 7.75 14.95
N GLY A 84 6.24 7.56 13.97
CA GLY A 84 6.63 7.43 12.57
C GLY A 84 7.36 6.10 12.27
N ILE A 85 7.49 5.80 10.98
CA ILE A 85 8.28 4.69 10.44
C ILE A 85 9.71 5.18 10.13
N GLU A 86 10.72 4.47 10.64
CA GLU A 86 12.12 4.64 10.25
C GLU A 86 12.31 4.52 8.74
N GLU A 87 13.12 5.40 8.12
CA GLU A 87 13.37 5.34 6.67
C GLU A 87 13.88 3.96 6.23
N GLU A 88 14.88 3.41 6.92
CA GLU A 88 15.44 2.08 6.59
C GLU A 88 14.34 0.99 6.64
N ARG A 89 13.33 1.16 7.50
CA ARG A 89 12.19 0.25 7.58
C ARG A 89 11.23 0.43 6.41
N VAL A 90 10.95 1.68 6.01
CA VAL A 90 10.20 2.00 4.79
C VAL A 90 10.89 1.35 3.59
N GLU A 91 12.19 1.56 3.42
CA GLU A 91 12.98 0.97 2.33
C GLU A 91 12.90 -0.57 2.33
N LYS A 92 13.13 -1.21 3.48
CA LYS A 92 13.07 -2.67 3.62
C LYS A 92 11.70 -3.25 3.29
N ILE A 93 10.61 -2.57 3.64
CA ILE A 93 9.24 -3.01 3.32
C ILE A 93 9.09 -3.10 1.81
N PHE A 94 9.54 -2.08 1.08
CA PHE A 94 9.35 -2.03 -0.37
C PHE A 94 10.36 -2.87 -1.14
N GLU A 95 11.57 -3.08 -0.62
CA GLU A 95 12.56 -4.01 -1.20
C GLU A 95 12.13 -5.47 -1.12
N ASN A 96 11.28 -5.82 -0.16
CA ASN A 96 10.82 -7.19 0.09
C ASN A 96 9.33 -7.37 -0.21
N ILE A 97 8.80 -6.69 -1.24
CA ILE A 97 7.37 -6.78 -1.59
C ILE A 97 6.94 -8.18 -2.07
N ASP A 98 7.90 -9.03 -2.41
CA ASP A 98 7.71 -10.44 -2.75
C ASP A 98 7.52 -11.32 -1.50
N LYS A 99 7.68 -10.75 -0.31
CA LYS A 99 7.63 -11.45 0.97
C LYS A 99 6.56 -10.84 1.87
N PHE A 100 5.94 -11.71 2.67
CA PHE A 100 5.17 -11.27 3.84
C PHE A 100 6.15 -10.62 4.83
N GLY A 101 6.05 -9.31 5.01
CA GLY A 101 6.96 -8.51 5.81
C GLY A 101 6.23 -7.85 6.98
N GLY A 102 6.68 -8.12 8.20
CA GLY A 102 6.14 -7.50 9.40
C GLY A 102 6.97 -7.86 10.63
N THR A 103 6.95 -6.99 11.64
CA THR A 103 7.69 -7.21 12.89
C THR A 103 7.01 -8.19 13.83
N LYS A 104 5.74 -8.55 13.56
CA LYS A 104 4.84 -9.23 14.50
C LYS A 104 4.54 -10.69 14.14
N ARG A 105 4.75 -11.10 12.89
CA ARG A 105 4.37 -12.43 12.35
C ARG A 105 4.96 -13.64 13.09
N HIS A 106 6.03 -13.44 13.85
CA HIS A 106 6.70 -14.49 14.63
C HIS A 106 6.50 -14.34 16.15
N TYR A 107 5.70 -13.38 16.59
CA TYR A 107 5.44 -13.09 17.99
C TYR A 107 3.95 -13.25 18.32
N ASN A 108 3.63 -13.95 19.41
CA ASN A 108 2.26 -14.07 19.91
C ASN A 108 1.91 -12.84 20.76
N LEU A 109 1.64 -11.71 20.10
CA LEU A 109 1.22 -10.46 20.74
C LEU A 109 -0.24 -10.15 20.40
N PRO A 110 -1.03 -9.58 21.32
CA PRO A 110 -2.39 -9.12 21.04
C PRO A 110 -2.35 -7.83 20.19
N THR A 111 -1.93 -7.98 18.94
CA THR A 111 -1.69 -6.88 17.99
C THR A 111 -2.66 -6.96 16.82
N ARG A 112 -2.91 -5.81 16.19
CA ARG A 112 -3.63 -5.71 14.92
C ARG A 112 -2.63 -6.04 13.79
N GLY A 113 -3.13 -6.30 12.57
CA GLY A 113 -2.23 -6.46 11.41
C GLY A 113 -1.20 -7.61 11.43
N ASN A 114 -1.48 -8.75 12.07
CA ASN A 114 -0.47 -9.79 12.33
C ASN A 114 0.03 -10.59 11.09
N ILE A 115 -0.60 -10.45 9.92
CA ILE A 115 -0.24 -11.21 8.71
C ILE A 115 1.01 -10.64 8.03
N GLY A 116 1.25 -9.32 8.14
CA GLY A 116 2.37 -8.64 7.49
C GLY A 116 2.24 -8.53 5.97
N ASN A 117 1.02 -8.42 5.43
CA ASN A 117 0.77 -8.24 3.99
C ASN A 117 0.17 -6.88 3.63
N ALA A 118 -0.24 -6.05 4.59
CA ALA A 118 -1.00 -4.83 4.35
C ALA A 118 -0.36 -3.89 3.32
N LEU A 119 0.87 -3.42 3.56
CA LEU A 119 1.52 -2.50 2.61
C LEU A 119 1.83 -3.15 1.26
N MET A 120 2.11 -4.46 1.23
CA MET A 120 2.30 -5.22 -0.01
C MET A 120 1.01 -5.26 -0.84
N THR A 121 -0.14 -5.58 -0.24
CA THR A 121 -1.42 -5.66 -0.95
C THR A 121 -1.93 -4.27 -1.33
N ILE A 122 -1.74 -3.25 -0.49
CA ILE A 122 -2.06 -1.85 -0.81
C ILE A 122 -1.24 -1.42 -2.04
N LEU A 123 0.07 -1.66 -2.03
CA LEU A 123 0.91 -1.31 -3.18
C LEU A 123 0.58 -2.14 -4.43
N GLY A 124 0.16 -3.41 -4.27
CA GLY A 124 -0.36 -4.21 -5.36
C GLY A 124 -1.62 -3.62 -5.99
N ILE A 125 -2.55 -3.11 -5.17
CA ILE A 125 -3.73 -2.38 -5.64
C ILE A 125 -3.32 -1.11 -6.39
N HIS A 126 -2.35 -0.36 -5.87
CA HIS A 126 -1.81 0.82 -6.55
C HIS A 126 -1.19 0.48 -7.91
N GLY A 127 -0.54 -0.68 -8.05
CA GLY A 127 -0.04 -1.13 -9.33
C GLY A 127 -1.13 -1.42 -10.36
N LEU A 128 -2.35 -1.78 -9.93
CA LEU A 128 -3.50 -1.91 -10.83
C LEU A 128 -4.17 -0.57 -11.15
N VAL A 129 -4.17 0.37 -10.21
CA VAL A 129 -4.73 1.72 -10.40
C VAL A 129 -3.83 2.58 -11.28
N GLY A 130 -2.51 2.45 -11.14
CA GLY A 130 -1.50 3.21 -11.87
C GLY A 130 -1.04 4.51 -11.17
N ASN A 131 -1.56 4.81 -9.97
CA ASN A 131 -1.15 5.98 -9.18
C ASN A 131 -0.17 5.59 -8.06
N PRO A 132 0.76 6.50 -7.68
CA PRO A 132 1.68 6.25 -6.58
C PRO A 132 0.97 6.08 -5.23
N LEU A 133 1.49 5.20 -4.38
CA LEU A 133 1.22 5.22 -2.95
C LEU A 133 2.16 6.25 -2.31
N THR A 134 1.62 7.18 -1.53
CA THR A 134 2.42 8.17 -0.81
C THR A 134 2.53 7.81 0.66
N VAL A 135 3.76 7.76 1.18
CA VAL A 135 4.05 7.52 2.60
C VAL A 135 4.90 8.66 3.12
N LYS A 136 4.34 9.50 3.99
CA LYS A 136 5.06 10.53 4.74
C LYS A 136 5.33 10.00 6.14
N SER A 137 6.56 10.13 6.58
CA SER A 137 6.95 9.69 7.91
C SER A 137 8.18 10.45 8.33
N ARG A 138 8.15 11.03 9.53
CA ARG A 138 9.29 11.75 10.11
C ARG A 138 9.79 12.87 9.18
N ASP A 139 10.97 12.71 8.60
CA ASP A 139 11.63 13.72 7.78
C ASP A 139 11.53 13.47 6.28
N LYS A 140 10.80 12.43 5.84
CA LYS A 140 10.69 12.06 4.42
C LYS A 140 9.27 11.76 3.97
N VAL A 141 9.01 12.12 2.72
CA VAL A 141 7.88 11.58 1.95
C VAL A 141 8.42 10.71 0.84
N HIS A 142 7.85 9.51 0.73
CA HIS A 142 8.14 8.52 -0.29
C HIS A 142 6.93 8.40 -1.22
N GLU A 143 7.16 8.57 -2.52
CA GLU A 143 6.19 8.28 -3.57
C GLU A 143 6.59 6.99 -4.27
N ILE A 144 5.68 5.99 -4.24
CA ILE A 144 6.01 4.63 -4.62
C ILE A 144 5.05 4.17 -5.71
N SER A 145 5.60 3.99 -6.90
CA SER A 145 4.86 3.58 -8.10
C SER A 145 5.26 2.17 -8.52
N VAL A 146 4.37 1.53 -9.28
CA VAL A 146 4.62 0.20 -9.85
C VAL A 146 4.50 0.31 -11.36
N GLU A 147 5.58 -0.02 -12.06
CA GLU A 147 5.58 -0.17 -13.51
C GLU A 147 5.44 -1.65 -13.88
N GLU A 148 4.56 -1.94 -14.83
CA GLU A 148 4.43 -3.28 -15.39
C GLU A 148 5.61 -3.57 -16.35
N ASP A 149 6.42 -4.58 -16.03
CA ASP A 149 7.39 -5.12 -16.98
C ASP A 149 6.74 -6.26 -17.79
N THR A 150 6.21 -5.91 -18.95
CA THR A 150 5.56 -6.87 -19.87
C THR A 150 6.51 -7.96 -20.42
N VAL A 151 7.83 -7.80 -20.29
CA VAL A 151 8.81 -8.76 -20.82
C VAL A 151 9.17 -9.80 -19.76
N SER A 152 9.36 -9.37 -18.52
CA SER A 152 9.70 -10.25 -17.40
C SER A 152 8.51 -10.66 -16.54
N ASN A 153 7.33 -10.06 -16.74
CA ASN A 153 6.13 -10.20 -15.88
C ASN A 153 6.45 -10.02 -14.38
N VAL A 154 7.50 -9.24 -14.08
CA VAL A 154 7.91 -8.89 -12.73
C VAL A 154 7.70 -7.39 -12.57
N PRO A 155 6.74 -6.95 -11.74
CA PRO A 155 6.49 -5.53 -11.56
C PRO A 155 7.73 -4.83 -11.01
N LYS A 156 8.06 -3.68 -11.58
CA LYS A 156 9.19 -2.86 -11.19
C LYS A 156 8.69 -1.75 -10.27
N ILE A 157 9.20 -1.71 -9.05
CA ILE A 157 8.89 -0.64 -8.10
C ILE A 157 9.79 0.57 -8.37
N ILE A 158 9.17 1.72 -8.58
CA ILE A 158 9.84 3.02 -8.63
C ILE A 158 9.58 3.75 -7.32
N ARG A 159 10.62 4.41 -6.81
CA ARG A 159 10.57 5.18 -5.58
C ARG A 159 11.21 6.53 -5.82
N ASP A 160 10.55 7.57 -5.35
CA ASP A 160 11.13 8.88 -5.17
C ASP A 160 10.97 9.31 -3.72
N SER A 161 11.90 10.11 -3.21
CA SER A 161 11.79 10.66 -1.86
C SER A 161 12.28 12.09 -1.78
N LYS A 162 11.59 12.88 -0.95
CA LYS A 162 11.93 14.28 -0.68
C LYS A 162 11.75 14.60 0.80
N PRO A 163 12.46 15.60 1.34
CA PRO A 163 12.28 16.01 2.72
C PRO A 163 10.86 16.49 3.00
N VAL A 164 10.33 16.14 4.17
CA VAL A 164 9.08 16.66 4.72
C VAL A 164 9.27 16.94 6.21
N ASN A 165 8.39 17.72 6.82
CA ASN A 165 8.32 17.86 8.27
C ASN A 165 6.90 17.50 8.70
N ILE A 166 6.75 16.34 9.32
CA ILE A 166 5.48 15.83 9.81
C ILE A 166 5.70 15.12 11.14
N ASP A 167 4.72 15.16 12.03
CA ASP A 167 4.64 14.27 13.17
C ASP A 167 4.04 12.92 12.77
N GLY A 168 4.56 11.83 13.33
CA GLY A 168 4.10 10.47 13.07
C GLY A 168 4.16 10.04 11.60
N THR A 169 3.08 9.40 11.13
CA THR A 169 2.98 8.80 9.80
C THR A 169 1.72 9.27 9.09
N GLU A 170 1.82 9.64 7.81
CA GLU A 170 0.67 9.84 6.93
C GLU A 170 0.82 8.94 5.71
N ILE A 171 -0.22 8.17 5.40
CA ILE A 171 -0.30 7.38 4.18
C ILE A 171 -1.47 7.87 3.34
N VAL A 172 -1.20 8.21 2.08
CA VAL A 172 -2.20 8.63 1.08
C VAL A 172 -2.27 7.57 -0.02
N ALA A 173 -3.44 6.95 -0.13
CA ALA A 173 -3.78 5.98 -1.15
C ALA A 173 -4.75 6.62 -2.17
N ASP A 174 -4.20 7.13 -3.27
CA ASP A 174 -4.96 7.58 -4.44
C ASP A 174 -5.41 6.36 -5.29
N LEU A 175 -6.73 6.22 -5.40
CA LEU A 175 -7.43 5.12 -6.07
C LEU A 175 -8.13 5.58 -7.36
N CYS A 176 -7.87 6.80 -7.84
CA CYS A 176 -8.40 7.29 -9.10
C CYS A 176 -7.75 6.53 -10.27
N ILE A 177 -8.55 5.99 -11.18
CA ILE A 177 -7.99 5.38 -12.40
C ILE A 177 -7.81 6.48 -13.45
N PRO A 178 -6.59 6.76 -13.93
CA PRO A 178 -6.37 7.78 -14.95
C PRO A 178 -7.20 7.51 -16.21
N GLY A 179 -7.91 8.53 -16.70
CA GLY A 179 -8.70 8.43 -17.93
C GLY A 179 -10.06 7.72 -17.79
N ALA A 180 -10.43 7.28 -16.58
CA ALA A 180 -11.79 6.84 -16.30
C ALA A 180 -12.67 8.06 -15.97
N GLU A 181 -13.11 8.81 -17.00
CA GLU A 181 -14.21 9.76 -16.82
C GLU A 181 -15.50 9.00 -16.45
N ALA A 182 -16.31 9.63 -15.59
CA ALA A 182 -17.54 9.08 -15.02
C ALA A 182 -18.67 8.87 -16.04
#